data_AF-A0A0B7A4X4-F1
#
_entry.id   AF-A0A0B7A4X4-F1
#
_cell.length_a   1.000
_cell.length_b   1.000
_cell.length_c   1.000
_cell.angle_alpha   90.00
_cell.angle_beta   90.00
_cell.angle_gamma   90.00
#
_symmetry.space_group_name_H-M   'P 1'
#
loop_
_entity.id
_entity.type
_entity.pdbx_description
1 polymer ?
#
loop_
_entity_poly.entity_id
_entity_poly.type
_entity_poly.pdbx_seq_one_letter_code
_entity_poly.pdbx_strand_id
1 'polypeptide(L)'
;ELRFFHNQLALTLDRDIIRIRVDPNEQLPLNLDALHIGGFSTYDYLPWHTWARNGYQGCIEDLQINGRVIDLHSFVQTQQLFNGIERRCTSMPNQCSLQSPCVHGYCTNKWGGYSCDCRATDYSGEQCQTHAWTGVFNGDTRYKRTFQPQQKYHVDDISFRFKPWLEMVLYFKLSLEQMEDL
;
A
#
# COMPACT_ATOMS: atom_id res chain seq x y z
N GLU A 1 -7.01 -12.04 -15.15
CA GLU A 1 -8.24 -12.85 -14.94
C GLU A 1 -8.35 -13.29 -13.49
N LEU A 2 -9.51 -13.10 -12.84
CA LEU A 2 -9.76 -13.55 -11.47
C LEU A 2 -10.73 -14.74 -11.50
N ARG A 3 -10.36 -15.87 -10.90
CA ARG A 3 -11.22 -17.06 -10.78
C ARG A 3 -11.38 -17.48 -9.33
N PHE A 4 -12.61 -17.74 -8.93
CA PHE A 4 -12.96 -18.24 -7.61
C PHE A 4 -13.17 -19.76 -7.66
N PHE A 5 -12.60 -20.46 -6.68
CA PHE A 5 -12.82 -21.87 -6.43
C PHE A 5 -13.27 -22.03 -4.97
N HIS A 6 -13.70 -23.24 -4.59
CA HIS A 6 -14.24 -23.49 -3.26
C HIS A 6 -13.29 -23.10 -2.09
N ASN A 7 -11.97 -23.21 -2.27
CA ASN A 7 -10.96 -22.95 -1.23
C ASN A 7 -9.75 -22.14 -1.71
N GLN A 8 -9.84 -21.57 -2.91
CA GLN A 8 -8.74 -20.83 -3.49
C GLN A 8 -9.23 -19.80 -4.51
N LEU A 9 -8.43 -18.76 -4.66
CA LEU A 9 -8.54 -17.71 -5.64
C LEU A 9 -7.36 -17.84 -6.61
N ALA A 10 -7.59 -17.76 -7.91
CA ALA A 10 -6.52 -17.62 -8.90
C ALA A 10 -6.57 -16.23 -9.55
N LEU A 11 -5.48 -15.49 -9.42
CA LEU A 11 -5.23 -14.25 -10.15
C LEU A 11 -4.24 -14.52 -11.27
N THR A 12 -4.65 -14.25 -12.51
CA THR A 12 -3.75 -14.26 -13.68
C THR A 12 -3.37 -12.83 -14.04
N LEU A 13 -2.08 -12.50 -13.95
CA LEU A 13 -1.47 -11.21 -14.31
C LEU A 13 -0.33 -11.48 -15.29
N ASP A 14 -0.30 -10.83 -16.45
CA ASP A 14 0.78 -10.96 -17.44
C ASP A 14 1.17 -12.40 -17.83
N ARG A 15 0.17 -13.32 -17.83
CA ARG A 15 0.28 -14.78 -18.03
C ARG A 15 0.80 -15.57 -16.82
N ASP A 16 1.23 -14.90 -15.76
CA ASP A 16 1.56 -15.53 -14.49
C ASP A 16 0.28 -15.80 -13.68
N ILE A 17 0.20 -16.98 -13.08
CA ILE A 17 -0.95 -17.40 -12.26
C ILE A 17 -0.53 -17.45 -10.80
N ILE A 18 -1.08 -16.56 -9.99
CA ILE A 18 -0.94 -16.53 -8.55
C ILE A 18 -2.17 -17.23 -7.95
N ARG A 19 -1.93 -18.29 -7.15
CA ARG A 19 -2.99 -18.99 -6.41
C ARG A 19 -2.91 -18.64 -4.93
N ILE A 20 -4.01 -18.13 -4.40
CA ILE A 20 -4.16 -17.78 -2.99
C ILE A 20 -5.10 -18.80 -2.37
N ARG A 21 -4.61 -19.56 -1.39
CA ARG A 21 -5.47 -20.43 -0.57
C ARG A 21 -6.25 -19.59 0.40
N VAL A 22 -7.54 -19.87 0.51
CA VAL A 22 -8.43 -19.21 1.46
C VAL A 22 -8.60 -20.13 2.66
N ASP A 23 -8.61 -19.56 3.85
CA ASP A 23 -8.84 -20.33 5.08
C ASP A 23 -10.21 -21.02 4.99
N PRO A 24 -10.36 -22.30 5.41
CA PRO A 24 -11.63 -23.00 5.37
C PRO A 24 -12.77 -22.27 6.11
N ASN A 25 -12.46 -21.41 7.08
CA ASN A 25 -13.44 -20.60 7.81
C ASN A 25 -13.81 -19.29 7.11
N GLU A 26 -13.08 -18.92 6.05
CA GLU A 26 -13.37 -17.75 5.23
C GLU A 26 -14.21 -18.17 4.02
N GLN A 27 -15.42 -17.61 3.93
CA GLN A 27 -16.24 -17.76 2.73
C GLN A 27 -15.87 -16.66 1.74
N LEU A 28 -15.37 -17.08 0.57
CA LEU A 28 -15.27 -16.18 -0.57
C LEU A 28 -16.67 -15.67 -0.90
N PRO A 29 -16.88 -14.35 -1.10
CA PRO A 29 -18.17 -13.83 -1.54
C PRO A 29 -18.53 -14.48 -2.88
N LEU A 30 -19.48 -15.41 -2.85
CA LEU A 30 -19.94 -16.13 -4.06
C LEU A 30 -20.72 -15.24 -5.02
N ASN A 31 -21.20 -14.09 -4.54
CA ASN A 31 -21.89 -13.08 -5.33
C ASN A 31 -21.03 -11.82 -5.42
N LEU A 32 -20.47 -11.57 -6.60
CA LEU A 32 -19.91 -10.27 -6.93
C LEU A 32 -21.08 -9.31 -7.12
N ASP A 33 -21.33 -8.44 -6.14
CA ASP A 33 -22.38 -7.42 -6.22
C ASP A 33 -21.96 -6.32 -7.21
N ALA A 34 -20.90 -5.60 -6.88
CA ALA A 34 -20.30 -4.58 -7.74
C ALA A 34 -18.80 -4.81 -7.94
N LEU A 35 -18.33 -4.62 -9.17
CA LEU A 35 -16.90 -4.56 -9.49
C LEU A 35 -16.41 -3.12 -9.36
N HIS A 36 -15.54 -2.85 -8.40
CA HIS A 36 -14.87 -1.56 -8.25
C HIS A 36 -13.50 -1.59 -8.94
N ILE A 37 -13.20 -0.59 -9.75
CA ILE A 37 -11.92 -0.45 -10.47
C ILE A 37 -11.30 0.89 -10.10
N GLY A 38 -9.99 0.92 -9.85
CA GLY A 38 -9.27 2.15 -9.54
C GLY A 38 -9.28 2.55 -8.07
N GLY A 39 -10.25 2.08 -7.28
CA GLY A 39 -10.30 2.36 -5.84
C GLY A 39 -11.66 2.03 -5.23
N PHE A 40 -11.80 2.37 -3.95
CA PHE A 40 -13.03 2.18 -3.19
C PHE A 40 -13.39 3.48 -2.44
N SER A 41 -14.69 3.72 -2.22
CA SER A 41 -15.18 4.97 -1.64
C SER A 41 -14.81 5.13 -0.16
N THR A 42 -14.81 4.03 0.60
CA THR A 42 -14.51 4.07 2.03
C THR A 42 -13.63 2.88 2.42
N TYR A 43 -12.33 3.12 2.56
CA TYR A 43 -11.36 2.08 2.89
C TYR A 43 -11.55 1.48 4.30
N ASP A 44 -12.22 2.21 5.22
CA ASP A 44 -12.55 1.74 6.57
C ASP A 44 -13.50 0.54 6.58
N TYR A 45 -14.29 0.36 5.53
CA TYR A 45 -15.22 -0.79 5.39
C TYR A 45 -14.62 -1.96 4.63
N LEU A 46 -13.39 -1.85 4.15
CA LEU A 46 -12.74 -2.97 3.50
C LEU A 46 -12.51 -4.08 4.54
N PRO A 47 -12.63 -5.36 4.13
CA PRO A 47 -12.25 -6.47 4.99
C PRO A 47 -10.86 -6.22 5.57
N TRP A 48 -10.70 -6.51 6.86
CA TRP A 48 -9.47 -6.22 7.61
C TRP A 48 -8.20 -6.82 6.95
N HIS A 49 -8.33 -7.92 6.20
CA HIS A 49 -7.27 -8.56 5.41
C HIS A 49 -6.90 -7.85 4.09
N THR A 50 -7.63 -6.81 3.69
CA THR A 50 -7.30 -6.02 2.51
C THR A 50 -6.14 -5.09 2.85
N TRP A 51 -5.05 -5.09 2.08
CA TRP A 51 -3.86 -4.26 2.37
C TRP A 51 -3.93 -2.86 1.75
N ALA A 52 -4.66 -2.69 0.64
CA ALA A 52 -4.75 -1.41 -0.05
C ALA A 52 -5.48 -0.36 0.80
N ARG A 53 -4.85 0.81 0.99
CA ARG A 53 -5.44 1.98 1.69
C ARG A 53 -5.48 3.24 0.82
N ASN A 54 -5.09 3.10 -0.44
CA ASN A 54 -5.09 4.17 -1.43
C ASN A 54 -5.66 3.62 -2.73
N GLY A 55 -6.24 4.52 -3.54
CA GLY A 55 -6.68 4.19 -4.90
C GLY A 55 -5.49 3.91 -5.82
N TYR A 56 -5.74 3.13 -6.85
CA TYR A 56 -4.81 2.94 -7.95
C TYR A 56 -4.69 4.22 -8.78
N GLN A 57 -3.46 4.58 -9.13
CA GLN A 57 -3.15 5.66 -10.07
C GLN A 57 -2.27 5.09 -11.17
N GLY A 58 -2.78 5.07 -12.40
CA GLY A 58 -2.10 4.48 -13.53
C GLY A 58 -3.07 4.20 -14.68
N CYS A 59 -2.61 3.42 -15.65
CA CYS A 59 -3.42 3.00 -16.79
C CYS A 59 -3.94 1.58 -16.61
N ILE A 60 -5.11 1.30 -17.16
CA ILE A 60 -5.69 -0.04 -17.23
C ILE A 60 -6.12 -0.25 -18.68
N GLU A 61 -5.74 -1.39 -19.25
CA GLU A 61 -6.13 -1.79 -20.61
C GLU A 61 -6.65 -3.23 -20.62
N ASP A 62 -7.35 -3.59 -21.70
CA ASP A 62 -7.81 -4.95 -21.99
C ASP A 62 -8.64 -5.63 -20.88
N LEU A 63 -9.50 -4.87 -20.18
CA LEU A 63 -10.43 -5.46 -19.22
C LEU A 63 -11.37 -6.45 -19.92
N GLN A 64 -11.33 -7.70 -19.45
CA GLN A 64 -12.20 -8.77 -19.91
C GLN A 64 -12.91 -9.44 -18.74
N ILE A 65 -14.23 -9.64 -18.89
CA ILE A 65 -15.06 -10.38 -17.93
C ILE A 65 -15.71 -11.53 -18.69
N ASN A 66 -15.45 -12.78 -18.26
CA ASN A 66 -15.94 -14.00 -18.92
C ASN A 66 -15.63 -14.05 -20.43
N GLY A 67 -14.42 -13.62 -20.82
CA GLY A 67 -13.96 -13.59 -22.20
C GLY A 67 -14.58 -12.48 -23.07
N ARG A 68 -15.39 -11.59 -22.48
CA ARG A 68 -15.93 -10.41 -23.17
C ARG A 68 -15.11 -9.18 -22.82
N VAL A 69 -14.64 -8.46 -23.84
CA VAL A 69 -13.97 -7.17 -23.69
C VAL A 69 -14.99 -6.14 -23.19
N ILE A 70 -14.62 -5.40 -22.15
CA ILE A 70 -15.44 -4.38 -21.51
C ILE A 70 -14.91 -3.01 -21.92
N ASP A 71 -15.74 -2.20 -22.57
CA ASP A 71 -15.37 -0.81 -22.92
C ASP A 71 -15.46 0.09 -21.69
N LEU A 72 -14.34 0.22 -20.96
CA LEU A 72 -14.21 1.07 -19.78
C LEU A 72 -14.57 2.54 -20.06
N HIS A 73 -14.31 3.06 -21.26
CA HIS A 73 -14.55 4.47 -21.56
C HIS A 73 -16.05 4.78 -21.63
N SER A 74 -16.86 3.84 -22.14
CA SER A 74 -18.32 4.01 -22.14
C SER A 74 -18.87 4.15 -20.70
N PHE A 75 -18.35 3.38 -19.74
CA PHE A 75 -18.74 3.48 -18.33
C PHE A 75 -18.37 4.83 -17.72
N VAL A 76 -17.19 5.37 -18.03
CA VAL A 76 -16.77 6.72 -17.57
C VAL A 76 -17.76 7.78 -18.01
N GLN A 77 -18.25 7.70 -19.26
CA GLN A 77 -19.24 8.63 -19.79
C GLN A 77 -20.61 8.47 -19.10
N THR A 78 -21.10 7.23 -18.97
CA THR A 78 -22.41 6.97 -18.36
C THR A 78 -22.46 7.35 -16.89
N GLN A 79 -21.37 7.12 -16.15
CA GLN A 79 -21.26 7.46 -14.73
C GLN A 79 -20.73 8.87 -14.46
N GLN A 80 -20.45 9.65 -15.52
CA GLN A 80 -19.96 11.03 -15.43
C GLN A 80 -18.66 11.19 -14.63
N LEU A 81 -17.74 10.22 -14.74
CA LEU A 81 -16.46 10.18 -14.01
C LEU A 81 -15.35 10.98 -14.71
N PHE A 82 -15.64 12.23 -15.08
CA PHE A 82 -14.76 13.02 -15.94
C PHE A 82 -13.51 13.61 -15.24
N ASN A 83 -13.50 13.61 -13.91
CA ASN A 83 -12.39 14.16 -13.13
C ASN A 83 -11.39 13.05 -12.79
N GLY A 84 -10.27 13.01 -13.50
CA GLY A 84 -9.15 12.12 -13.22
C GLY A 84 -9.13 10.79 -13.99
N ILE A 85 -10.04 10.60 -14.95
CA ILE A 85 -10.00 9.46 -15.88
C ILE A 85 -9.89 9.98 -17.31
N GLU A 86 -8.81 9.59 -17.99
CA GLU A 86 -8.55 9.94 -19.37
C GLU A 86 -8.65 8.73 -20.29
N ARG A 87 -9.07 8.96 -21.55
CA ARG A 87 -9.17 7.88 -22.55
C ARG A 87 -7.80 7.33 -22.97
N ARG A 88 -6.73 8.11 -22.81
CA ARG A 88 -5.40 7.78 -23.32
C ARG A 88 -4.45 7.59 -22.16
N CYS A 89 -3.65 6.53 -22.23
CA CYS A 89 -2.51 6.35 -21.35
C CYS A 89 -1.32 7.13 -21.92
N THR A 90 -1.13 8.37 -21.48
CA THR A 90 0.07 9.14 -21.85
C THR A 90 1.16 8.97 -20.81
N SER A 91 2.39 8.70 -21.27
CA SER A 91 3.55 8.65 -20.38
C SER A 91 3.71 9.99 -19.67
N MET A 92 3.70 9.96 -18.34
CA MET A 92 3.92 11.15 -17.53
C MET A 92 5.40 11.54 -17.56
N PRO A 93 5.72 12.85 -17.54
CA PRO A 93 7.10 13.30 -17.45
C PRO A 93 7.79 12.69 -16.23
N ASN A 94 9.06 12.27 -16.39
CA ASN A 94 9.84 11.78 -15.27
C ASN A 94 10.15 12.94 -14.32
N GLN A 95 9.43 13.01 -13.20
CA GLN A 95 9.54 14.12 -12.26
C GLN A 95 10.90 14.16 -11.57
N CYS A 96 11.57 13.00 -11.44
CA CYS A 96 12.92 12.93 -10.89
C CYS A 96 13.98 13.58 -11.80
N SER A 97 13.81 13.51 -13.12
CA SER A 97 14.79 14.03 -14.08
C SER A 97 14.68 15.54 -14.32
N LEU A 98 13.51 16.13 -14.06
CA LEU A 98 13.26 17.53 -14.39
C LEU A 98 13.79 18.50 -13.33
N GLN A 99 13.70 18.14 -12.03
CA GLN A 99 13.98 19.08 -10.94
C GLN A 99 14.67 18.46 -9.71
N SER A 100 15.00 17.16 -9.70
CA SER A 100 15.49 16.43 -8.52
C SER A 100 14.74 16.83 -7.23
N PRO A 101 13.47 16.44 -7.10
CA PRO A 101 12.58 16.99 -6.06
C PRO A 101 12.93 16.54 -4.63
N CYS A 102 13.81 15.56 -4.47
CA CYS A 102 14.32 15.14 -3.16
C CYS A 102 15.54 15.99 -2.81
N VAL A 103 15.50 16.68 -1.66
CA VAL A 103 16.62 17.48 -1.15
C VAL A 103 17.77 16.55 -0.73
N HIS A 104 17.42 15.45 -0.07
CA HIS A 104 18.33 14.37 0.27
C HIS A 104 17.70 13.03 -0.16
N GLY A 105 18.52 12.02 -0.42
CA GLY A 105 18.03 10.67 -0.71
C GLY A 105 17.70 10.44 -2.17
N TYR A 106 16.97 9.34 -2.44
CA TYR A 106 16.78 8.84 -3.79
C TYR A 106 15.36 9.10 -4.31
N CYS A 107 15.26 9.76 -5.47
CA CYS A 107 13.98 10.02 -6.12
C CYS A 107 13.53 8.81 -6.93
N THR A 108 12.31 8.34 -6.68
CA THR A 108 11.62 7.33 -7.50
C THR A 108 10.45 7.96 -8.22
N ASN A 109 10.44 7.88 -9.55
CA ASN A 109 9.32 8.38 -10.36
C ASN A 109 8.09 7.50 -10.14
N LYS A 110 6.92 8.12 -10.03
CA LYS A 110 5.63 7.44 -9.86
C LYS A 110 4.61 7.97 -10.87
N TRP A 111 3.53 7.22 -11.07
CA TRP A 111 2.41 7.74 -11.85
C TRP A 111 1.81 8.95 -11.12
N GLY A 112 1.68 10.07 -11.82
CA GLY A 112 1.16 11.32 -11.25
C GLY A 112 2.11 12.05 -10.27
N GLY A 113 3.33 11.57 -10.03
CA GLY A 113 4.18 12.12 -8.97
C GLY A 113 5.60 11.58 -8.88
N TYR A 114 6.19 11.76 -7.71
CA TYR A 114 7.43 11.13 -7.30
C TYR A 114 7.32 10.67 -5.83
N SER A 115 8.29 9.91 -5.36
CA SER A 115 8.51 9.70 -3.93
C SER A 115 9.99 9.70 -3.62
N CYS A 116 10.35 10.24 -2.46
CA CYS A 116 11.72 10.25 -1.98
C CYS A 116 11.97 9.14 -0.96
N ASP A 117 12.99 8.33 -1.23
CA ASP A 117 13.49 7.36 -0.26
C ASP A 117 14.56 8.02 0.60
N CYS A 118 14.16 8.42 1.81
CA CYS A 118 15.05 9.03 2.79
C CYS A 118 15.82 7.99 3.64
N ARG A 119 15.54 6.68 3.50
CA ARG A 119 15.99 5.65 4.45
C ARG A 119 17.52 5.56 4.57
N ALA A 120 18.26 5.89 3.52
CA ALA A 120 19.72 5.92 3.55
C ALA A 120 20.34 7.29 3.93
N THR A 121 19.57 8.20 4.55
CA THR A 121 20.01 9.58 4.88
C THR A 121 19.69 9.97 6.32
N ASP A 122 20.27 11.04 6.87
CA ASP A 122 19.87 11.56 8.21
C ASP A 122 18.64 12.48 8.15
N TYR A 123 17.83 12.38 7.09
CA TYR A 123 16.68 13.23 6.82
C TYR A 123 15.37 12.44 6.74
N SER A 124 14.27 13.17 6.82
CA SER A 124 12.88 12.73 6.79
C SER A 124 11.99 13.80 6.15
N GLY A 125 10.70 13.48 5.98
CA GLY A 125 9.75 14.33 5.26
C GLY A 125 9.58 13.88 3.81
N GLU A 126 8.55 14.39 3.14
CA GLU A 126 8.16 14.00 1.78
C GLU A 126 9.27 14.18 0.74
N GLN A 127 10.11 15.21 0.92
CA GLN A 127 11.25 15.53 0.06
C GLN A 127 12.60 15.30 0.77
N CYS A 128 12.60 14.61 1.91
CA CYS A 128 13.77 14.46 2.79
C CYS A 128 14.42 15.81 3.16
N GLN A 129 13.58 16.82 3.39
CA GLN A 129 14.00 18.20 3.64
C GLN A 129 14.28 18.49 5.11
N THR A 130 13.81 17.64 6.01
CA THR A 130 13.89 17.87 7.46
C THR A 130 14.83 16.87 8.09
N HIS A 131 15.70 17.29 9.01
CA HIS A 131 16.52 16.36 9.78
C HIS A 131 15.63 15.34 10.48
N ALA A 132 15.97 14.05 10.36
CA ALA A 132 15.24 12.98 11.01
C ALA A 132 15.38 13.10 12.54
N TRP A 133 14.30 12.83 13.26
CA TRP A 133 14.37 12.72 14.71
C TRP A 133 15.36 11.62 15.08
N THR A 134 16.32 11.97 15.94
CA THR A 134 17.34 11.05 16.42
C THR A 134 17.29 10.99 17.93
N GLY A 135 17.08 9.79 18.47
CA GLY A 135 17.20 9.51 19.90
C GLY A 135 18.57 8.91 20.21
N VAL A 136 19.24 9.44 21.23
CA VAL A 136 20.46 8.82 21.78
C VAL A 136 20.04 7.98 22.99
N PHE A 137 20.35 6.69 22.93
CA PHE A 137 20.04 5.73 23.99
C PHE A 137 21.35 5.23 24.62
N ASN A 138 21.50 5.44 25.92
CA ASN A 138 22.72 5.14 26.68
C ASN A 138 22.65 3.83 27.47
N GLY A 139 21.64 2.98 27.23
CA GLY A 139 21.38 1.75 27.97
C GLY A 139 20.34 1.89 29.08
N ASP A 140 20.24 3.06 29.72
CA ASP A 140 19.25 3.32 30.78
C ASP A 140 17.96 3.97 30.27
N THR A 141 18.02 4.56 29.08
CA THR A 141 16.88 5.24 28.45
C THR A 141 16.09 4.26 27.59
N ARG A 142 14.75 4.34 27.64
CA ARG A 142 13.83 3.55 26.83
C ARG A 142 12.66 4.38 26.37
N TYR A 143 12.24 4.19 25.12
CA TYR A 143 11.03 4.78 24.57
C TYR A 143 9.93 3.72 24.49
N LYS A 144 8.80 3.94 25.16
CA LYS A 144 7.60 3.08 25.05
C LYS A 144 6.47 3.90 24.45
N ARG A 145 5.89 3.40 23.36
CA ARG A 145 4.63 3.91 22.79
C ARG A 145 3.59 2.81 22.83
N THR A 146 2.50 3.04 23.53
CA THR A 146 1.32 2.16 23.48
C THR A 146 0.42 2.65 22.34
N PHE A 147 0.04 1.73 21.46
CA PHE A 147 -0.93 1.99 20.41
C PHE A 147 -2.29 1.50 20.89
N GLN A 148 -3.31 2.37 20.81
CA GLN A 148 -4.71 1.98 20.95
C GLN A 148 -5.35 2.04 19.56
N PRO A 149 -5.19 0.99 18.73
CA PRO A 149 -5.72 1.01 17.39
C PRO A 149 -7.25 1.09 17.44
N GLN A 150 -7.83 2.15 16.88
CA GLN A 150 -9.29 2.25 16.70
C GLN A 150 -9.81 1.26 15.65
N GLN A 151 -8.93 0.73 14.80
CA GLN A 151 -9.23 -0.27 13.78
C GLN A 151 -8.13 -1.34 13.75
N LYS A 152 -8.51 -2.61 13.56
CA LYS A 152 -7.54 -3.71 13.39
C LYS A 152 -7.05 -3.73 11.95
N TYR A 153 -5.74 -3.57 11.75
CA TYR A 153 -5.08 -3.77 10.47
C TYR A 153 -4.33 -5.09 10.48
N HIS A 154 -4.33 -5.80 9.35
CA HIS A 154 -3.58 -7.05 9.20
C HIS A 154 -2.07 -6.83 8.99
N VAL A 155 -1.66 -5.57 8.78
CA VAL A 155 -0.29 -5.16 8.46
C VAL A 155 0.04 -3.91 9.26
N ASP A 156 1.17 -3.95 9.94
CA ASP A 156 1.85 -2.80 10.52
C ASP A 156 3.16 -2.59 9.74
N ASP A 157 3.40 -1.36 9.25
CA ASP A 157 4.69 -0.99 8.68
C ASP A 157 5.49 -0.21 9.74
N ILE A 158 6.57 -0.83 10.21
CA ILE A 158 7.43 -0.29 11.25
C ILE A 158 8.86 -0.29 10.72
N SER A 159 9.43 0.90 10.56
CA SER A 159 10.81 1.08 10.10
C SER A 159 11.61 1.97 11.04
N PHE A 160 12.87 1.56 11.28
CA PHE A 160 13.82 2.27 12.13
C PHE A 160 15.21 2.16 11.55
N ARG A 161 16.10 3.07 11.98
CA ARG A 161 17.52 3.05 11.65
C ARG A 161 18.32 3.13 12.93
N PHE A 162 19.36 2.31 13.02
CA PHE A 162 20.19 2.21 14.21
C PHE A 162 21.66 2.32 13.83
N LYS A 163 22.45 2.94 14.71
CA LYS A 163 23.91 2.98 14.63
C LYS A 163 24.46 2.54 16.00
N PRO A 164 24.65 1.22 16.23
CA PRO A 164 25.06 0.71 17.52
C PRO A 164 26.56 0.92 17.77
N TRP A 165 26.93 0.99 19.05
CA TRP A 165 28.34 0.92 19.50
C TRP A 165 28.74 -0.49 19.96
N LEU A 166 27.76 -1.33 20.30
CA LEU A 166 27.93 -2.68 20.82
C LEU A 166 27.36 -3.70 19.82
N GLU A 167 27.94 -4.89 19.78
CA GLU A 167 27.55 -5.94 18.84
C GLU A 167 26.22 -6.63 19.20
N MET A 168 25.82 -6.63 20.48
CA MET A 168 24.60 -7.28 20.97
C MET A 168 23.67 -6.25 21.63
N VAL A 169 22.70 -5.74 20.86
CA VAL A 169 21.75 -4.71 21.30
C VAL A 169 20.32 -5.10 20.91
N LEU A 170 19.37 -4.99 21.84
CA LEU A 170 17.94 -5.05 21.53
C LEU A 170 17.50 -3.70 20.95
N TYR A 171 17.03 -3.70 19.70
CA TYR A 171 16.62 -2.47 19.00
C TYR A 171 15.15 -2.11 19.20
N PHE A 172 14.26 -3.09 19.08
CA PHE A 172 12.84 -2.91 19.33
C PHE A 172 12.20 -4.23 19.76
N LYS A 173 11.08 -4.14 20.48
CA LYS A 173 10.22 -5.26 20.83
C LYS A 173 8.77 -4.81 20.67
N LEU A 174 7.98 -5.63 19.99
CA LEU A 174 6.53 -5.52 20.02
C LEU A 174 6.00 -6.44 21.12
N SER A 175 5.10 -5.93 21.95
CA SER A 175 4.40 -6.72 22.97
C SER A 175 2.91 -6.43 22.85
N LEU A 176 2.12 -7.50 22.79
CA LEU A 176 0.70 -7.41 23.11
C LEU A 176 0.63 -7.23 24.63
N GLU A 177 0.01 -6.15 25.12
CA GLU A 177 -0.46 -6.14 26.49
C GLU A 177 -1.56 -7.21 26.55
N GLN A 178 -1.23 -8.40 27.07
CA GLN A 178 -2.25 -9.28 27.58
C GLN A 178 -2.99 -8.45 28.64
N MET A 179 -4.30 -8.30 28.49
CA MET A 179 -5.12 -8.01 29.67
C MET A 179 -4.84 -9.18 30.62
N GLU A 180 -3.98 -8.96 31.60
CA GLU A 180 -3.89 -9.84 32.75
C GLU A 180 -5.30 -9.94 33.32
N ASP A 181 -5.77 -11.18 33.47
CA ASP A 181 -7.09 -11.54 33.96
C ASP A 181 -7.55 -10.63 35.12
N LEU A 182 -8.72 -10.01 34.95
CA LEU A 182 -9.57 -9.51 36.04
C LEU A 182 -10.86 -10.34 36.07
#